data_AF-A0A813ZKU6-F1
#
_entry.id   AF-A0A813ZKU6-F1
#
_cell.length_a   1.000
_cell.length_b   1.000
_cell.length_c   1.000
_cell.angle_alpha   90.00
_cell.angle_beta   90.00
_cell.angle_gamma   90.00
#
_symmetry.space_group_name_H-M   'P 1'
#
loop_
_entity.id
_entity.type
_entity.pdbx_description
1 polymer ?
#
loop_
_entity_poly.entity_id
_entity_poly.type
_entity_poly.pdbx_seq_one_letter_code
_entity_poly.pdbx_strand_id
1 'polypeptide(L)'
;MVSKILLKSFGLDIDKSKFILTQLISLIIGLVFRRFVKASPENAIKRHVIETTVGLCLGYFCFENDFFHLVLIAIIAFFLMKICPRNNIHIIVFIFTMVYLSFIHLYFQINYYGQKKFDITSPMMIFVQKLTYLAFSFSDGYKTIKCLNDYQRLNKLEEFPSILEYFSYLFHFQGK
;
A
#
# COMPACT_ATOMS: atom_id res chain seq x y z
N MET A 1 -13.84 0.73 -26.85
CA MET A 1 -13.46 1.24 -28.19
C MET A 1 -13.40 2.78 -28.22
N VAL A 2 -14.38 3.48 -27.65
CA VAL A 2 -14.43 4.96 -27.59
C VAL A 2 -13.28 5.59 -26.78
N SER A 3 -12.89 4.97 -25.65
CA SER A 3 -11.75 5.43 -24.82
C SER A 3 -10.41 5.43 -25.57
N LYS A 4 -10.15 4.43 -26.43
CA LYS A 4 -8.89 4.33 -27.20
C LYS A 4 -8.75 5.41 -28.28
N ILE A 5 -9.86 5.93 -28.80
CA ILE A 5 -9.88 6.94 -29.88
C ILE A 5 -9.65 8.34 -29.30
N LEU A 6 -10.29 8.68 -28.17
CA LEU A 6 -10.10 9.97 -27.50
C LEU A 6 -8.68 10.15 -26.93
N LEU A 7 -8.08 9.07 -26.42
CA LEU A 7 -6.71 9.10 -25.86
C LEU A 7 -5.63 9.36 -26.92
N LYS A 8 -5.85 8.95 -28.16
CA LYS A 8 -4.89 9.15 -29.26
C LYS A 8 -4.84 10.61 -29.74
N SER A 9 -5.91 11.39 -29.57
CA SER A 9 -5.96 12.81 -29.95
C SER A 9 -5.21 13.75 -29.00
N PHE A 10 -4.93 13.34 -27.76
CA PHE A 10 -4.23 14.18 -26.77
C PHE A 10 -2.72 13.86 -26.61
N GLY A 11 -2.18 12.89 -27.35
CA GLY A 11 -0.76 12.52 -27.25
C GLY A 11 -0.34 11.94 -25.89
N LEU A 12 -1.31 11.55 -25.06
CA LEU A 12 -1.10 11.03 -23.71
C LEU A 12 -0.94 9.51 -23.74
N ASP A 13 0.11 9.00 -23.09
CA ASP A 13 0.30 7.56 -22.91
C ASP A 13 -0.91 6.98 -22.17
N ILE A 14 -1.42 5.85 -22.67
CA ILE A 14 -2.64 5.19 -22.17
C ILE A 14 -2.52 4.90 -20.67
N ASP A 15 -1.34 4.50 -20.21
CA ASP A 15 -1.09 4.13 -18.81
C ASP A 15 -1.09 5.34 -17.88
N LYS A 16 -0.49 6.47 -18.31
CA LYS A 16 -0.53 7.73 -17.54
C LYS A 16 -1.95 8.25 -17.38
N SER A 17 -2.76 8.07 -18.42
CA SER A 17 -4.16 8.49 -18.40
C SER A 17 -5.01 7.65 -17.43
N LYS A 18 -4.78 6.32 -17.39
CA LYS A 18 -5.40 5.44 -16.40
C LYS A 18 -5.02 5.86 -14.98
N PHE A 19 -3.75 6.17 -14.75
CA PHE A 19 -3.27 6.62 -13.44
C PHE A 19 -3.94 7.93 -13.01
N ILE A 20 -3.95 8.95 -13.87
CA ILE A 20 -4.60 10.24 -13.58
C ILE A 20 -6.09 10.05 -13.29
N LEU A 21 -6.79 9.27 -14.12
CA LEU A 21 -8.20 8.97 -13.91
C LEU A 21 -8.44 8.26 -12.57
N THR A 22 -7.61 7.27 -12.24
CA THR A 22 -7.67 6.55 -10.98
C THR A 22 -7.47 7.48 -9.79
N GLN A 23 -6.53 8.43 -9.88
CA GLN A 23 -6.27 9.41 -8.83
C GLN A 23 -7.44 10.37 -8.62
N LEU A 24 -8.07 10.85 -9.71
CA LEU A 24 -9.25 11.72 -9.63
C LEU A 24 -10.46 10.97 -9.04
N ILE A 25 -10.70 9.74 -9.49
CA ILE A 25 -11.76 8.88 -8.94
C ILE A 25 -11.52 8.62 -7.46
N SER A 26 -10.28 8.25 -7.09
CA SER A 26 -9.88 8.05 -5.71
C SER A 26 -10.18 9.28 -4.88
N LEU A 27 -9.75 10.47 -5.31
CA LEU A 27 -9.98 11.73 -4.62
C LEU A 27 -11.47 11.98 -4.35
N ILE A 28 -12.33 11.84 -5.38
CA ILE A 28 -13.78 12.03 -5.26
C ILE A 28 -14.37 11.02 -4.27
N ILE A 29 -14.02 9.74 -4.40
CA ILE A 29 -14.48 8.68 -3.48
C ILE A 29 -14.07 9.02 -2.05
N GLY A 30 -12.87 9.55 -1.84
CA GLY A 30 -12.40 10.01 -0.54
C GLY A 30 -13.22 11.10 0.11
N LEU A 31 -13.52 12.14 -0.66
CA LEU A 31 -14.33 13.26 -0.20
C LEU A 31 -15.74 12.78 0.18
N VAL A 32 -16.32 11.90 -0.65
CA VAL A 32 -17.60 11.23 -0.38
C VAL A 32 -17.49 10.38 0.89
N PHE A 33 -16.48 9.53 0.98
CA PHE A 33 -16.27 8.62 2.11
C PHE A 33 -16.10 9.37 3.44
N ARG A 34 -15.32 10.45 3.45
CA ARG A 34 -15.16 11.33 4.63
C ARG A 34 -16.48 11.96 5.07
N ARG A 35 -17.38 12.26 4.12
CA ARG A 35 -18.68 12.88 4.40
C ARG A 35 -19.74 11.88 4.88
N PHE A 36 -19.81 10.71 4.25
CA PHE A 36 -20.86 9.72 4.52
C PHE A 36 -20.52 8.72 5.63
N VAL A 37 -19.24 8.36 5.80
CA VAL A 37 -18.83 7.34 6.77
C VAL A 37 -17.97 7.98 7.86
N LYS A 38 -18.63 8.61 8.84
CA LYS A 38 -17.95 9.25 9.99
C LYS A 38 -17.05 8.25 10.72
N ALA A 39 -15.89 8.73 11.19
CA ALA A 39 -14.98 7.95 12.01
C ALA A 39 -15.65 7.68 13.36
N SER A 40 -16.15 6.45 13.53
CA SER A 40 -16.79 5.95 14.74
C SER A 40 -16.44 4.46 14.85
N PRO A 41 -16.29 3.91 16.08
CA PRO A 41 -16.05 2.48 16.28
C PRO A 41 -17.06 1.58 15.55
N GLU A 42 -18.33 1.99 15.53
CA GLU A 42 -19.42 1.26 14.86
C GLU A 42 -19.25 1.14 13.34
N ASN A 43 -18.54 2.10 12.73
CA ASN A 43 -18.28 2.13 11.30
C ASN A 43 -16.91 1.58 10.92
N ALA A 44 -16.06 1.20 11.88
CA ALA A 44 -14.67 0.80 11.61
C ALA A 44 -14.59 -0.34 10.58
N ILE A 45 -15.36 -1.42 10.77
CA ILE A 45 -15.39 -2.57 9.86
C ILE A 45 -15.87 -2.14 8.46
N LYS A 46 -16.97 -1.38 8.39
CA LYS A 46 -17.50 -0.87 7.11
C LYS A 46 -16.45 -0.03 6.37
N ARG A 47 -15.73 0.81 7.10
CA ARG A 47 -14.65 1.63 6.55
C ARG A 47 -13.52 0.77 6.00
N HIS A 48 -13.03 -0.19 6.78
CA HIS A 48 -11.95 -1.07 6.33
C HIS A 48 -12.34 -1.88 5.10
N VAL A 49 -13.55 -2.45 5.06
CA VAL A 49 -14.05 -3.16 3.88
C VAL A 49 -14.08 -2.25 2.66
N ILE A 50 -14.67 -1.06 2.76
CA ILE A 50 -14.76 -0.12 1.65
C ILE A 50 -13.35 0.30 1.17
N GLU A 51 -12.47 0.67 2.09
CA GLU A 51 -11.10 1.11 1.78
C GLU A 51 -10.30 -0.01 1.09
N THR A 52 -10.38 -1.24 1.61
CA THR A 52 -9.72 -2.40 0.99
C THR A 52 -10.31 -2.71 -0.38
N THR A 53 -11.63 -2.79 -0.53
CA THR A 53 -12.28 -3.12 -1.80
C THR A 53 -12.00 -2.06 -2.86
N VAL A 54 -12.18 -0.78 -2.54
CA VAL A 54 -11.91 0.32 -3.47
C VAL A 54 -10.43 0.35 -3.85
N GLY A 55 -9.53 0.20 -2.87
CA GLY A 55 -8.09 0.18 -3.12
C GLY A 55 -7.64 -0.97 -4.01
N LEU A 56 -8.18 -2.18 -3.80
CA LEU A 56 -7.91 -3.34 -4.66
C LEU A 56 -8.44 -3.12 -6.08
N CYS A 57 -9.68 -2.63 -6.23
CA CYS A 57 -10.30 -2.39 -7.53
C CYS A 57 -9.55 -1.32 -8.34
N LEU A 58 -9.25 -0.17 -7.71
CA LEU A 58 -8.54 0.94 -8.36
C LEU A 58 -7.09 0.57 -8.66
N GLY A 59 -6.41 -0.13 -7.75
CA GLY A 59 -5.06 -0.63 -7.95
C GLY A 59 -4.97 -1.59 -9.14
N TYR A 60 -5.87 -2.58 -9.22
CA TYR A 60 -5.91 -3.51 -10.35
C TYR A 60 -6.26 -2.80 -11.67
N PHE A 61 -7.22 -1.86 -11.66
CA PHE A 61 -7.56 -1.09 -12.86
C PHE A 61 -6.37 -0.25 -13.39
N CYS A 62 -5.55 0.29 -12.49
CA CYS A 62 -4.43 1.14 -12.86
C CYS A 62 -3.20 0.35 -13.33
N PHE A 63 -2.88 -0.78 -12.68
CA PHE A 63 -1.62 -1.51 -12.88
C PHE A 63 -1.79 -2.89 -13.51
N GLU A 64 -3.02 -3.33 -13.75
CA GLU A 64 -3.35 -4.61 -14.37
C GLU A 64 -2.63 -5.79 -13.68
N ASN A 65 -1.89 -6.61 -14.43
CA ASN A 65 -1.20 -7.77 -13.89
C ASN A 65 -0.03 -7.41 -12.96
N ASP A 66 0.59 -6.25 -13.14
CA ASP A 66 1.72 -5.83 -12.29
C ASP A 66 1.23 -5.57 -10.85
N PHE A 67 -0.07 -5.30 -10.66
CA PHE A 67 -0.70 -5.16 -9.34
C PHE A 67 -0.48 -6.36 -8.42
N PHE A 68 -0.35 -7.58 -8.97
CA PHE A 68 -0.14 -8.78 -8.16
C PHE A 68 1.17 -8.73 -7.37
N HIS A 69 2.17 -7.97 -7.81
CA HIS A 69 3.39 -7.75 -7.03
C HIS A 69 3.12 -7.00 -5.71
N LEU A 70 2.18 -6.04 -5.69
CA LEU A 70 1.77 -5.33 -4.47
C LEU A 70 0.99 -6.23 -3.51
N VAL A 71 0.13 -7.10 -4.04
CA VAL A 71 -0.61 -8.06 -3.22
C VAL A 71 0.35 -9.10 -2.64
N LEU A 72 1.32 -9.58 -3.44
CA LEU A 72 2.29 -10.57 -3.01
C LEU A 72 3.19 -10.06 -1.88
N ILE A 73 3.77 -8.86 -2.02
CA ILE A 73 4.62 -8.28 -0.95
C ILE A 73 3.80 -8.06 0.33
N ALA A 74 2.54 -7.63 0.22
CA ALA A 74 1.65 -7.46 1.37
C ALA A 74 1.35 -8.80 2.07
N ILE A 75 1.08 -9.87 1.34
CA ILE A 75 0.81 -11.19 1.91
C ILE A 75 2.07 -11.75 2.61
N ILE A 76 3.22 -11.72 1.93
CA ILE A 76 4.45 -12.27 2.50
C ILE A 76 4.86 -11.50 3.76
N ALA A 77 4.80 -10.17 3.73
CA ALA A 77 5.13 -9.36 4.90
C ALA A 77 4.18 -9.61 6.08
N PHE A 78 2.89 -9.86 5.83
CA PHE A 78 1.93 -10.25 6.88
C PHE A 78 2.35 -11.55 7.57
N PHE A 79 2.70 -12.58 6.79
CA PHE A 79 3.14 -13.87 7.34
C PHE A 79 4.48 -13.75 8.07
N LEU A 80 5.44 -13.00 7.53
CA LEU A 80 6.70 -12.71 8.23
C LEU A 80 6.42 -12.06 9.58
N MET A 81 5.48 -11.10 9.64
CA MET A 81 5.13 -10.43 10.88
C MET A 81 4.39 -11.32 11.90
N LYS A 82 3.72 -12.39 11.44
CA LYS A 82 3.02 -13.34 12.31
C LYS A 82 3.91 -14.47 12.81
N ILE A 83 4.90 -14.90 12.01
CA ILE A 83 5.69 -16.11 12.27
C ILE A 83 7.04 -15.76 12.92
N CYS A 84 7.67 -14.65 12.54
CA CYS A 84 9.01 -14.33 13.01
C CYS A 84 9.03 -13.80 14.46
N PRO A 85 10.15 -13.99 15.18
CA PRO A 85 10.29 -13.50 16.55
C PRO A 85 10.25 -11.96 16.59
N ARG A 86 9.49 -11.44 17.56
CA ARG A 86 9.20 -10.00 17.70
C ARG A 86 10.44 -9.12 17.92
N ASN A 87 11.53 -9.69 18.42
CA ASN A 87 12.78 -8.96 18.66
C ASN A 87 13.43 -8.43 17.38
N ASN A 88 13.37 -9.22 16.29
CA ASN A 88 14.07 -8.91 15.03
C ASN A 88 13.12 -8.70 13.83
N ILE A 89 11.82 -8.70 14.08
CA ILE A 89 10.77 -8.65 13.05
C ILE A 89 10.91 -7.43 12.13
N HIS A 90 11.26 -6.27 12.68
CA HIS A 90 11.43 -5.02 11.92
C HIS A 90 12.58 -5.11 10.92
N ILE A 91 13.72 -5.71 11.31
CA ILE A 91 14.86 -5.93 10.42
C ILE A 91 14.51 -6.94 9.33
N ILE A 92 13.85 -8.05 9.69
CA ILE A 92 13.48 -9.10 8.75
C ILE A 92 12.54 -8.55 7.66
N VAL A 93 11.48 -7.85 8.07
CA VAL A 93 10.51 -7.25 7.13
C VAL A 93 11.16 -6.16 6.29
N PHE A 94 12.00 -5.31 6.89
CA PHE A 94 12.71 -4.26 6.15
C PHE A 94 13.63 -4.84 5.07
N ILE A 95 14.46 -5.83 5.41
CA ILE A 95 15.37 -6.47 4.45
C ILE A 95 14.56 -7.14 3.34
N PHE A 96 13.54 -7.92 3.69
CA PHE A 96 12.67 -8.57 2.70
C PHE A 96 12.04 -7.57 1.73
N THR A 97 11.40 -6.52 2.26
CA THR A 97 10.69 -5.53 1.44
C THR A 97 11.65 -4.72 0.56
N MET A 98 12.83 -4.35 1.06
CA MET A 98 13.86 -3.65 0.29
C MET A 98 14.49 -4.51 -0.81
N VAL A 99 14.76 -5.80 -0.52
CA VAL A 99 15.29 -6.74 -1.53
C VAL A 99 14.26 -6.96 -2.62
N TYR A 100 12.99 -7.16 -2.25
CA TYR A 100 11.92 -7.36 -3.22
C TYR A 100 11.68 -6.12 -4.09
N LEU A 101 11.71 -4.91 -3.49
CA LEU A 101 11.65 -3.64 -4.23
C LEU A 101 12.82 -3.50 -5.20
N SER A 102 14.04 -3.77 -4.76
CA SER A 102 15.25 -3.72 -5.60
C SER A 102 15.15 -4.68 -6.79
N PHE A 103 14.65 -5.90 -6.56
CA PHE A 103 14.44 -6.87 -7.63
C PHE A 103 13.44 -6.37 -8.68
N ILE A 104 12.31 -5.79 -8.26
CA ILE A 104 11.30 -5.26 -9.18
C ILE A 104 11.84 -4.05 -9.96
N HIS A 105 12.58 -3.13 -9.31
CA HIS A 105 13.25 -2.04 -10.03
C HIS A 105 14.20 -2.55 -11.11
N LEU A 106 15.05 -3.53 -10.79
CA LEU A 106 15.97 -4.12 -11.76
C LEU A 106 15.22 -4.83 -12.89
N TYR A 107 14.18 -5.59 -12.57
CA TYR A 107 13.34 -6.25 -13.57
C TYR A 107 12.72 -5.25 -14.54
N PHE A 108 12.16 -4.15 -14.04
CA PHE A 108 11.58 -3.10 -14.89
C PHE A 108 12.64 -2.37 -15.70
N GLN A 109 13.77 -2.03 -15.09
CA GLN A 109 14.87 -1.35 -15.76
C GLN A 109 15.45 -2.16 -16.91
N ILE A 110 15.57 -3.49 -16.79
CA ILE A 110 16.13 -4.34 -17.84
C ILE A 110 15.12 -4.61 -18.96
N ASN A 111 13.85 -4.90 -18.63
CA ASN A 111 12.88 -5.36 -19.62
C ASN A 111 12.11 -4.23 -20.33
N TYR A 112 11.97 -3.07 -19.68
CA TYR A 112 11.15 -1.97 -20.18
C TYR A 112 11.94 -0.66 -20.36
N TYR A 113 13.27 -0.75 -20.46
CA TYR A 113 14.13 0.41 -20.70
C TYR A 113 13.68 1.19 -21.95
N GLY A 114 13.46 2.50 -21.80
CA GLY A 114 13.04 3.38 -22.89
C GLY A 114 11.57 3.22 -23.34
N GLN A 115 10.79 2.32 -22.73
CA GLN A 115 9.37 2.19 -23.00
C GLN A 115 8.55 3.18 -22.16
N LYS A 116 7.44 3.67 -22.70
CA LYS A 116 6.52 4.57 -21.98
C LYS A 116 5.49 3.81 -21.12
N LYS A 117 5.94 2.77 -20.41
CA LYS A 117 5.10 2.00 -19.49
C LYS A 117 5.11 2.68 -18.12
N PHE A 118 3.93 2.80 -17.50
CA PHE A 118 3.85 3.28 -16.12
C PHE A 118 4.29 2.17 -15.16
N ASP A 119 5.22 2.47 -14.27
CA ASP A 119 5.87 1.47 -13.42
C ASP A 119 5.16 1.29 -12.06
N ILE A 120 4.93 0.03 -11.68
CA ILE A 120 4.40 -0.40 -10.39
C ILE A 120 5.36 -0.10 -9.22
N THR A 121 6.62 0.19 -9.49
CA THR A 121 7.61 0.50 -8.45
C THR A 121 7.19 1.70 -7.58
N SER A 122 6.48 2.67 -8.14
CA SER A 122 6.03 3.86 -7.40
C SER A 122 5.09 3.54 -6.21
N PRO A 123 3.94 2.87 -6.39
CA PRO A 123 3.13 2.42 -5.24
C PRO A 123 3.85 1.36 -4.39
N MET A 124 4.76 0.60 -4.96
CA MET A 124 5.53 -0.41 -4.24
C MET A 124 6.48 0.23 -3.21
N MET A 125 7.10 1.37 -3.52
CA MET A 125 7.89 2.16 -2.58
C MET A 125 7.06 2.59 -1.36
N ILE A 126 5.81 3.03 -1.58
CA ILE A 126 4.89 3.40 -0.50
C ILE A 126 4.54 2.18 0.36
N PHE A 127 4.32 1.02 -0.26
CA PHE A 127 4.07 -0.23 0.46
C PHE A 127 5.26 -0.61 1.34
N VAL A 128 6.49 -0.52 0.81
CA VAL A 128 7.72 -0.80 1.59
C VAL A 128 7.82 0.12 2.79
N GLN A 129 7.53 1.42 2.63
CA GLN A 129 7.51 2.38 3.75
C GLN A 129 6.46 2.00 4.81
N LYS A 130 5.23 1.71 4.39
CA LYS A 130 4.12 1.34 5.30
C LYS A 130 4.38 0.03 6.03
N LEU A 131 4.88 -0.98 5.33
CA LEU A 131 5.23 -2.29 5.90
C LEU A 131 6.40 -2.20 6.88
N THR A 132 7.43 -1.45 6.50
CA THR A 132 8.59 -1.20 7.37
C THR A 132 8.14 -0.49 8.64
N TYR A 133 7.39 0.62 8.50
CA TYR A 133 6.86 1.36 9.62
C TYR A 133 6.01 0.47 10.55
N LEU A 134 5.09 -0.31 9.99
CA LEU A 134 4.26 -1.23 10.75
C LEU A 134 5.10 -2.25 11.53
N ALA A 135 6.13 -2.82 10.90
CA ALA A 135 7.00 -3.79 11.56
C ALA A 135 7.83 -3.16 12.69
N PHE A 136 8.31 -1.92 12.52
CA PHE A 136 8.97 -1.16 13.59
C PHE A 136 8.01 -0.86 14.75
N SER A 137 6.82 -0.32 14.46
CA SER A 137 5.78 -0.07 15.47
C SER A 137 5.40 -1.35 16.24
N PHE A 138 5.28 -2.48 15.54
CA PHE A 138 4.96 -3.77 16.16
C PHE A 138 6.10 -4.32 17.02
N SER A 139 7.35 -4.15 16.58
CA SER A 139 8.54 -4.52 17.37
C SER A 139 8.68 -3.64 18.62
N ASP A 140 8.41 -2.34 18.50
CA ASP A 140 8.48 -1.39 19.62
C ASP A 140 7.43 -1.69 20.70
N GLY A 141 6.27 -2.26 20.35
CA GLY A 141 5.28 -2.70 21.34
C GLY A 141 5.74 -3.85 22.26
N TYR A 142 6.86 -4.52 21.94
CA TYR A 142 7.47 -5.51 22.82
C TYR A 142 8.43 -4.90 23.85
N LYS A 143 8.92 -3.69 23.59
CA LYS A 143 9.98 -3.06 24.41
C LYS A 143 9.38 -2.38 25.63
N THR A 144 10.15 -2.36 26.72
CA THR A 144 9.78 -1.60 27.92
C THR A 144 9.69 -0.11 27.63
N ILE A 145 8.70 0.57 28.21
CA ILE A 145 8.43 2.01 28.01
C ILE A 145 9.67 2.90 28.23
N LYS A 146 10.53 2.53 29.19
CA LYS A 146 11.79 3.24 29.50
C LYS A 146 12.79 3.24 28.34
N CYS A 147 12.71 2.27 27.43
CA CYS A 147 13.59 2.13 26.27
C CYS A 147 13.05 2.78 25.00
N LEU A 148 11.86 3.39 25.06
CA LEU A 148 11.17 4.01 23.92
C LEU A 148 11.24 5.53 24.02
N ASN A 149 11.52 6.20 22.90
CA ASN A 149 11.36 7.65 22.78
C ASN A 149 9.87 8.03 22.65
N ASP A 150 9.51 9.28 22.88
CA ASP A 150 8.11 9.73 22.91
C ASP A 150 7.36 9.43 21.60
N TYR A 151 8.02 9.59 20.46
CA TYR A 151 7.44 9.20 19.16
C TYR A 151 7.11 7.71 19.07
N GLN A 152 8.01 6.84 19.57
CA GLN A 152 7.80 5.39 19.54
C GLN A 152 6.72 4.97 20.53
N ARG A 153 6.62 5.65 21.68
CA ARG A 153 5.56 5.40 22.67
C ARG A 153 4.18 5.69 22.13
N LEU A 154 4.04 6.76 21.33
CA LEU A 154 2.77 7.15 20.71
C LEU A 154 2.34 6.20 19.59
N ASN A 155 3.30 5.60 18.88
CA ASN A 155 3.05 4.82 17.67
C ASN A 155 3.33 3.32 17.83
N LYS A 156 3.57 2.83 19.05
CA LYS A 156 3.78 1.40 19.30
C LYS A 156 2.50 0.62 19.04
N LEU A 157 2.66 -0.59 18.53
CA LEU A 157 1.57 -1.55 18.36
C LEU A 157 1.81 -2.73 19.30
N GLU A 158 0.98 -2.83 20.34
CA GLU A 158 1.07 -3.89 21.35
C GLU A 158 0.58 -5.23 20.78
N GLU A 159 -0.53 -5.19 20.04
CA GLU A 159 -1.13 -6.31 19.33
C GLU A 159 -1.03 -6.11 17.82
N PHE A 160 -0.95 -7.22 17.09
CA PHE A 160 -0.90 -7.17 15.63
C PHE A 160 -2.32 -6.98 15.07
N PRO A 161 -2.53 -6.06 14.11
CA PRO A 161 -3.85 -5.78 13.56
C PRO A 161 -4.51 -7.01 12.94
N SER A 162 -5.84 -6.99 12.86
CA SER A 162 -6.59 -7.98 12.10
C SER A 162 -6.19 -7.93 10.61
N ILE A 163 -6.45 -9.02 9.88
CA ILE A 163 -6.13 -9.06 8.44
C ILE A 163 -6.85 -7.93 7.67
N LEU A 164 -8.09 -7.63 8.05
CA LEU A 164 -8.88 -6.59 7.41
C LEU A 164 -8.28 -5.20 7.67
N GLU A 165 -7.90 -4.90 8.91
CA GLU A 165 -7.23 -3.64 9.27
C GLU A 165 -5.87 -3.50 8.57
N TYR A 166 -5.10 -4.59 8.48
CA TYR A 166 -3.82 -4.62 7.77
C TYR A 166 -3.97 -4.30 6.28
N PHE A 167 -4.88 -4.99 5.59
CA PHE A 167 -5.12 -4.75 4.16
C PHE A 167 -5.75 -3.38 3.92
N SER A 168 -6.67 -2.94 4.79
CA SER A 168 -7.20 -1.57 4.74
C SER A 168 -6.08 -0.56 4.89
N TYR A 169 -5.21 -0.71 5.90
CA TYR A 169 -4.07 0.18 6.08
C TYR A 169 -3.21 0.26 4.82
N LEU A 170 -2.83 -0.86 4.21
CA LEU A 170 -1.97 -0.88 3.02
C LEU A 170 -2.65 -0.30 1.78
N PHE A 171 -3.87 -0.75 1.47
CA PHE A 171 -4.62 -0.37 0.27
C PHE A 171 -5.41 0.93 0.42
N HIS A 172 -5.34 1.60 1.57
CA HIS A 172 -5.87 2.95 1.71
C HIS A 172 -5.08 3.92 0.83
N PHE A 173 -5.72 4.34 -0.27
CA PHE A 173 -5.14 5.23 -1.28
C PHE A 173 -5.07 6.71 -0.85
N GLN A 174 -5.66 7.06 0.28
CA GLN A 174 -5.70 8.43 0.78
C GLN A 174 -4.91 8.49 2.07
N GLY A 175 -3.94 9.39 2.16
CA GLY A 175 -3.18 9.56 3.39
C GLY A 175 -4.12 9.84 4.56
N LYS A 176 -3.93 9.12 5.67
CA LYS A 176 -4.34 9.59 6.98
C LYS A 176 -3.20 10.37 7.59
#